data_AF-A0A561BRY5-F1
#
_entry.id   AF-A0A561BRY5-F1
#
_cell.length_a   1.000
_cell.length_b   1.000
_cell.length_c   1.000
_cell.angle_alpha   90.00
_cell.angle_beta   90.00
_cell.angle_gamma   90.00
#
_symmetry.space_group_name_H-M   'P 1'
#
loop_
_entity.id
_entity.type
_entity.pdbx_description
1 polymer ?
#
loop_
_entity_poly.entity_id
_entity_poly.type
_entity_poly.pdbx_seq_one_letter_code
_entity_poly.pdbx_strand_id
1 'polypeptide(L)'
;MTDKAAGAGDHSATLGEGPGGPSRLRQRGRELALESALRKRAAGVPSYTIPEAAALCSVSQEHLYRLVRDNAFPAIRMQRGDGKGRYVIPARAVEQLLQDAASGSGCVEASDWSSTWNSTLRQSAGGAA
;
A
#
# COMPACT_ATOMS: atom_id res chain seq x y z
N MET A 1 -31.85 18.52 -51.53
CA MET A 1 -33.08 17.94 -50.95
C MET A 1 -32.84 16.46 -50.77
N THR A 2 -32.80 16.01 -49.50
CA THR A 2 -32.96 14.63 -48.95
C THR A 2 -32.18 13.48 -49.62
N ASP A 3 -31.29 12.77 -48.93
CA ASP A 3 -31.60 11.70 -47.95
C ASP A 3 -30.24 11.24 -47.35
N LYS A 4 -29.90 11.19 -46.05
CA LYS A 4 -30.36 10.46 -44.84
C LYS A 4 -30.45 8.93 -44.91
N ALA A 5 -29.33 8.24 -44.64
CA ALA A 5 -29.26 7.02 -43.82
C ALA A 5 -27.79 6.79 -43.40
N ALA A 6 -27.40 6.94 -42.13
CA ALA A 6 -27.62 6.02 -41.01
C ALA A 6 -26.95 4.65 -41.20
N GLY A 7 -25.64 4.59 -40.91
CA GLY A 7 -24.91 3.36 -40.66
C GLY A 7 -24.46 3.31 -39.20
N ALA A 8 -25.29 2.75 -38.34
CA ALA A 8 -24.94 2.41 -36.97
C ALA A 8 -24.06 1.15 -37.00
N GLY A 9 -22.75 1.35 -36.84
CA GLY A 9 -21.78 0.28 -36.62
C GLY A 9 -21.70 -0.03 -35.14
N ASP A 10 -22.41 -1.07 -34.76
CA ASP A 10 -22.35 -1.77 -33.49
C ASP A 10 -20.93 -2.28 -33.21
N HIS A 11 -20.26 -1.70 -32.21
CA HIS A 11 -19.12 -2.32 -31.55
C HIS A 11 -19.48 -2.58 -30.09
N SER A 12 -20.44 -3.48 -29.89
CA SER A 12 -20.21 -4.73 -29.15
C SER A 12 -18.94 -4.72 -28.29
N ALA A 13 -19.12 -4.48 -26.99
CA ALA A 13 -18.92 -5.49 -25.95
C ALA A 13 -18.81 -4.82 -24.58
N THR A 14 -19.96 -4.46 -24.02
CA THR A 14 -20.20 -4.53 -22.59
C THR A 14 -19.96 -5.98 -22.14
N LEU A 15 -18.71 -6.33 -21.82
CA LEU A 15 -18.45 -7.49 -20.96
C LEU A 15 -18.89 -7.10 -19.56
N GLY A 16 -20.15 -7.42 -19.26
CA GLY A 16 -20.69 -7.37 -17.91
C GLY A 16 -19.83 -8.22 -16.99
N GLU A 17 -19.07 -7.57 -16.11
CA GLU A 17 -18.55 -8.23 -14.93
C GLU A 17 -19.74 -8.69 -14.08
N GLY A 18 -19.96 -10.00 -14.04
CA GLY A 18 -20.98 -10.62 -13.20
C GLY A 18 -20.83 -10.24 -11.72
N PRO A 19 -21.80 -10.59 -10.86
CA PRO A 19 -21.85 -10.20 -9.45
C PRO A 19 -20.68 -10.68 -8.57
N GLY A 20 -19.66 -11.35 -9.12
CA GLY A 20 -18.46 -11.84 -8.44
C GLY A 20 -17.15 -11.67 -9.21
N GLY A 21 -17.03 -10.66 -10.08
CA GLY A 21 -15.81 -10.41 -10.87
C GLY A 21 -14.53 -10.27 -10.01
N PRO A 22 -13.34 -10.58 -10.56
CA PRO A 22 -12.05 -10.51 -9.86
C PRO A 22 -11.75 -9.11 -9.32
N SER A 23 -12.33 -8.06 -9.92
CA SER A 23 -12.31 -6.67 -9.46
C SER A 23 -12.97 -6.49 -8.09
N ARG A 24 -14.17 -7.04 -7.89
CA ARG A 24 -14.93 -6.93 -6.62
C ARG A 24 -14.26 -7.67 -5.47
N LEU A 25 -13.70 -8.86 -5.74
CA LEU A 25 -12.98 -9.62 -4.72
C LEU A 25 -11.74 -8.87 -4.23
N ARG A 26 -10.99 -8.25 -5.16
CA ARG A 26 -9.85 -7.39 -4.82
C ARG A 26 -10.28 -6.14 -4.05
N GLN A 27 -11.38 -5.50 -4.46
CA GLN A 27 -11.91 -4.32 -3.79
C GLN A 27 -12.36 -4.63 -2.36
N ARG A 28 -13.10 -5.73 -2.15
CA ARG A 28 -13.53 -6.20 -0.83
C ARG A 28 -12.35 -6.57 0.06
N GLY A 29 -11.32 -7.20 -0.49
CA GLY A 29 -10.08 -7.49 0.23
C GLY A 29 -9.35 -6.23 0.69
N ARG A 30 -9.29 -5.20 -0.17
CA ARG A 30 -8.73 -3.88 0.17
C ARG A 30 -9.55 -3.17 1.25
N GLU A 31 -10.87 -3.23 1.17
CA GLU A 31 -11.78 -2.62 2.13
C GLU A 31 -11.63 -3.24 3.54
N LEU A 32 -11.64 -4.57 3.63
CA LEU A 32 -11.38 -5.27 4.90
C LEU A 32 -10.00 -4.97 5.48
N ALA A 33 -8.98 -4.84 4.62
CA ALA A 33 -7.64 -4.45 5.04
C ALA A 33 -7.61 -3.02 5.59
N LEU A 34 -8.31 -2.08 4.94
CA LEU A 34 -8.44 -0.70 5.43
C LEU A 34 -9.14 -0.67 6.80
N GLU A 35 -10.27 -1.36 6.93
CA GLU A 35 -11.02 -1.45 8.18
C GLU A 35 -10.15 -2.01 9.31
N SER A 36 -9.45 -3.11 9.05
CA SER A 36 -8.50 -3.70 10.00
C SER A 36 -7.38 -2.75 10.37
N ALA A 37 -6.81 -2.03 9.39
CA ALA A 37 -5.75 -1.06 9.61
C ALA A 37 -6.22 0.11 10.50
N LEU A 38 -7.40 0.67 10.23
CA LEU A 38 -7.99 1.75 11.02
C LEU A 38 -8.28 1.31 12.45
N ARG A 39 -8.83 0.10 12.64
CA ARG A 39 -9.03 -0.49 13.98
C ARG A 39 -7.71 -0.67 14.73
N LYS A 40 -6.68 -1.21 14.05
CA LYS A 40 -5.33 -1.39 14.63
C LYS A 40 -4.71 -0.05 15.03
N ARG A 41 -4.86 0.98 14.19
CA ARG A 41 -4.41 2.33 14.48
C ARG A 41 -5.10 2.89 15.73
N ALA A 42 -6.43 2.77 15.82
CA ALA A 42 -7.20 3.21 16.98
C ALA A 42 -6.80 2.47 18.27
N ALA A 43 -6.45 1.19 18.17
CA ALA A 43 -5.99 0.37 19.28
C ALA A 43 -4.49 0.56 19.63
N GLY A 44 -3.76 1.42 18.90
CA GLY A 44 -2.32 1.64 19.13
C GLY A 44 -1.44 0.44 18.78
N VAL A 45 -1.90 -0.44 17.89
CA VAL A 45 -1.11 -1.60 17.46
C VAL A 45 0.12 -1.11 16.71
N PRO A 46 1.35 -1.52 17.09
CA PRO A 46 2.58 -0.94 16.56
C PRO A 46 2.93 -1.42 15.15
N SER A 47 2.06 -2.17 14.47
CA SER A 47 2.39 -2.84 13.22
C SER A 47 1.19 -3.07 12.30
N TYR A 48 1.48 -3.09 11.00
CA TYR A 48 0.57 -3.36 9.91
C TYR A 48 1.11 -4.47 9.01
N THR A 49 0.22 -5.18 8.33
CA THR A 49 0.60 -6.07 7.22
C THR A 49 0.70 -5.27 5.92
N ILE A 50 1.31 -5.86 4.88
CA ILE A 50 1.37 -5.24 3.52
C ILE A 50 -0.01 -4.76 3.02
N PRO A 51 -1.08 -5.59 3.02
CA PRO A 51 -2.39 -5.12 2.55
C PRO A 51 -2.96 -3.97 3.37
N GLU A 52 -2.75 -3.97 4.69
CA GLU A 52 -3.20 -2.91 5.60
C GLU A 52 -2.46 -1.59 5.33
N ALA A 53 -1.12 -1.64 5.27
CA ALA A 53 -0.32 -0.45 4.97
C ALA A 53 -0.57 0.08 3.55
N ALA A 54 -0.73 -0.79 2.56
CA ALA A 54 -1.06 -0.39 1.20
C ALA A 54 -2.43 0.31 1.15
N ALA A 55 -3.42 -0.21 1.89
CA ALA A 55 -4.73 0.41 2.01
C ALA A 55 -4.66 1.79 2.66
N LEU A 56 -3.88 1.96 3.74
CA LEU A 56 -3.66 3.25 4.40
C LEU A 56 -2.99 4.27 3.47
N CYS A 57 -1.96 3.86 2.72
CA CYS A 57 -1.26 4.73 1.77
C CYS A 57 -2.01 4.89 0.44
N SER A 58 -3.19 4.29 0.28
CA SER A 58 -3.99 4.30 -0.95
C SER A 58 -3.29 3.75 -2.21
N VAL A 59 -2.27 2.89 -2.04
CA VAL A 59 -1.52 2.24 -3.14
C VAL A 59 -1.92 0.78 -3.33
N SER A 60 -1.47 0.15 -4.42
CA SER A 60 -1.69 -1.29 -4.62
C SER A 60 -0.76 -2.13 -3.73
N GLN A 61 -1.22 -3.32 -3.35
CA GLN A 61 -0.43 -4.25 -2.52
C GLN A 61 0.83 -4.72 -3.25
N GLU A 62 0.73 -4.96 -4.55
CA GLU A 62 1.86 -5.36 -5.41
C GLU A 62 2.93 -4.26 -5.47
N HIS A 63 2.51 -2.99 -5.58
CA HIS A 63 3.42 -1.86 -5.58
C HIS A 63 4.17 -1.75 -4.25
N LEU A 64 3.44 -1.81 -3.12
CA LEU A 64 4.08 -1.76 -1.81
C LEU A 64 5.00 -2.97 -1.55
N TYR A 65 4.60 -4.15 -2.01
CA TYR A 65 5.43 -5.35 -1.94
C TYR A 65 6.74 -5.17 -2.72
N ARG A 66 6.70 -4.56 -3.91
CA ARG A 66 7.90 -4.23 -4.69
C ARG A 66 8.81 -3.27 -3.94
N LEU A 67 8.27 -2.17 -3.41
CA LEU A 67 9.05 -1.21 -2.63
C LEU A 67 9.75 -1.88 -1.44
N VAL A 68 9.03 -2.72 -0.69
CA VAL A 68 9.61 -3.47 0.43
C VAL A 68 10.69 -4.44 -0.04
N ARG A 69 10.47 -5.14 -1.16
CA ARG A 69 11.44 -6.07 -1.73
C ARG A 69 12.71 -5.37 -2.20
N ASP A 70 12.57 -4.17 -2.72
CA ASP A 70 13.66 -3.33 -3.22
C ASP A 70 14.33 -2.51 -2.08
N ASN A 71 13.95 -2.76 -0.81
CA ASN A 71 14.38 -2.02 0.38
C ASN A 71 14.07 -0.50 0.33
N ALA A 72 13.13 -0.10 -0.53
CA ALA A 72 12.64 1.27 -0.68
C ALA A 72 11.46 1.60 0.25
N PHE A 73 11.09 0.68 1.16
CA PHE A 73 10.11 0.93 2.20
C PHE A 73 10.45 0.11 3.46
N PRO A 74 10.41 0.69 4.68
CA PRO A 74 10.78 -0.01 5.89
C PRO A 74 9.79 -1.12 6.24
N ALA A 75 10.28 -2.35 6.31
CA ALA A 75 9.52 -3.51 6.71
C ALA A 75 10.37 -4.54 7.44
N ILE A 76 9.73 -5.30 8.31
CA ILE A 76 10.29 -6.43 9.03
C ILE A 76 9.88 -7.70 8.28
N ARG A 77 10.87 -8.46 7.82
CA ARG A 77 10.66 -9.75 7.15
C ARG A 77 10.58 -10.86 8.20
N MET A 78 9.37 -11.30 8.52
CA MET A 78 9.11 -12.43 9.42
C MET A 78 9.18 -13.73 8.62
N GLN A 79 10.39 -14.28 8.43
CA GLN A 79 10.57 -15.55 7.74
C GLN A 79 10.48 -16.73 8.70
N ARG A 80 9.80 -17.77 8.27
CA ARG A 80 9.95 -19.11 8.82
C ARG A 80 11.01 -19.85 8.02
N GLY A 81 11.71 -20.81 8.66
CA GLY A 81 12.88 -21.49 8.08
C GLY A 81 12.65 -22.23 6.74
N ASP A 82 11.38 -22.36 6.30
CA ASP A 82 10.96 -22.92 5.02
C ASP A 82 10.94 -21.89 3.87
N GLY A 83 11.56 -20.71 4.05
CA GLY A 83 11.59 -19.64 3.05
C GLY A 83 10.25 -18.90 2.89
N LYS A 84 9.21 -19.34 3.62
CA LYS A 84 7.90 -18.66 3.66
C LYS A 84 7.94 -17.63 4.77
N GLY A 85 7.68 -16.38 4.40
CA GLY A 85 7.65 -15.28 5.36
C GLY A 85 6.51 -14.33 5.11
N ARG A 86 6.18 -13.56 6.13
CA ARG A 86 5.27 -12.41 6.04
C ARG A 86 6.07 -11.14 6.25
N TYR A 87 5.67 -10.08 5.57
CA TYR A 87 6.21 -8.75 5.82
C TYR A 87 5.28 -7.99 6.76
N VAL A 88 5.90 -7.34 7.74
CA VAL A 88 5.22 -6.51 8.73
C VAL A 88 5.82 -5.11 8.65
N ILE A 89 4.99 -4.11 8.51
CA ILE A 89 5.36 -2.70 8.44
C ILE A 89 5.15 -2.06 9.81
N PRO A 90 6.15 -1.38 10.40
CA PRO A 90 5.96 -0.63 11.63
C PRO A 90 4.94 0.50 11.44
N ALA A 91 4.01 0.67 12.39
CA ALA A 91 3.00 1.73 12.31
C ALA A 91 3.63 3.13 12.29
N ARG A 92 4.64 3.34 13.13
CA ARG A 92 5.40 4.61 13.17
C ARG A 92 6.05 4.96 11.84
N ALA A 93 6.44 3.97 11.03
CA ALA A 93 7.07 4.24 9.75
C ALA A 93 6.07 4.84 8.76
N VAL A 94 4.85 4.30 8.72
CA VAL A 94 3.77 4.88 7.90
C VAL A 94 3.45 6.30 8.37
N GLU A 95 3.35 6.51 9.68
CA GLU A 95 3.01 7.81 10.25
C GLU A 95 4.09 8.87 9.98
N GLN A 96 5.36 8.55 10.18
CA GLN A 96 6.45 9.49 9.91
C GLN A 96 6.58 9.80 8.41
N LEU A 97 6.47 8.81 7.53
CA LEU A 97 6.52 9.06 6.08
C LEU A 97 5.42 10.05 5.66
N LEU A 98 4.19 9.84 6.14
CA LEU A 98 3.07 10.73 5.83
C LEU A 98 3.25 12.12 6.46
N GLN A 99 3.79 12.18 7.68
CA GLN A 99 4.08 13.44 8.36
C GLN A 99 5.17 14.23 7.62
N ASP A 100 6.24 13.57 7.19
CA ASP A 100 7.36 14.18 6.47
C ASP A 100 6.89 14.68 5.09
N ALA A 101 6.06 13.89 4.40
CA ALA A 101 5.43 14.31 3.15
C ALA A 101 4.47 15.49 3.33
N ALA A 102 3.75 15.57 4.46
CA ALA A 102 2.86 16.70 4.77
C ALA A 102 3.61 17.96 5.22
N SER A 103 4.78 17.80 5.86
CA SER A 103 5.57 18.90 6.42
C SER A 103 6.61 19.44 5.43
N GLY A 104 6.99 18.66 4.42
CA GLY A 104 7.91 19.06 3.36
C GLY A 104 7.24 19.91 2.28
N SER A 105 8.05 20.71 1.57
CA SER A 105 7.60 21.50 0.40
C SER A 105 7.66 20.73 -0.93
N GLY A 106 7.82 19.40 -0.90
CA GLY A 106 8.07 18.59 -2.09
C GLY A 106 7.68 17.11 -1.95
N CYS A 107 7.84 16.36 -3.03
CA CYS A 107 7.58 14.92 -3.08
C CYS A 107 8.66 14.17 -2.30
N VAL A 108 8.25 13.33 -1.34
CA VAL A 108 9.16 12.45 -0.60
C VAL A 108 9.28 11.13 -1.35
N GLU A 109 10.47 10.85 -1.88
CA GLU A 109 10.77 9.57 -2.49
C GLU A 109 10.97 8.51 -1.38
N ALA A 110 10.22 7.40 -1.47
CA ALA A 110 10.18 6.39 -0.42
C ALA A 110 11.54 5.70 -0.20
N SER A 111 12.35 5.54 -1.26
CA SER A 111 13.68 4.93 -1.18
C SER A 111 14.65 5.75 -0.33
N ASP A 112 14.65 7.07 -0.55
CA ASP A 112 15.57 7.99 0.11
C ASP A 112 15.18 8.16 1.58
N TRP A 113 13.87 8.23 1.83
CA TRP A 113 13.31 8.28 3.17
C TRP A 113 13.62 7.01 3.98
N SER A 114 13.51 5.81 3.37
CA SER A 114 13.80 4.54 4.05
C SER A 114 15.23 4.46 4.60
N SER A 115 16.20 5.03 3.87
CA SER A 115 17.60 5.09 4.30
C SER A 115 17.80 6.00 5.51
N THR A 116 17.09 7.13 5.54
CA THR A 116 17.07 8.07 6.67
C THR A 116 16.41 7.44 7.90
N TRP A 117 15.25 6.81 7.72
CA TRP A 117 14.52 6.10 8.78
C TRP A 117 15.38 5.03 9.47
N ASN A 118 16.10 4.21 8.70
CA ASN A 118 16.97 3.18 9.24
C ASN A 118 18.12 3.76 10.09
N SER A 119 18.61 4.93 9.73
CA SER A 119 19.64 5.65 10.49
C SER A 119 19.09 6.18 11.82
N THR A 120 17.87 6.72 11.82
CA THR A 120 17.19 7.23 13.03
C THR A 120 16.89 6.13 14.04
N LEU A 121 16.44 4.94 13.61
CA LEU A 121 16.24 3.79 14.50
C LEU A 121 17.55 3.30 15.14
N ARG A 122 18.64 3.28 14.37
CA ARG A 122 19.97 2.92 14.88
C ARG A 122 20.47 3.92 15.92
N GLN A 123 20.25 5.21 15.70
CA GLN A 123 20.60 6.26 16.67
C GLN A 123 19.75 6.16 17.94
N SER A 124 18.46 5.86 17.81
CA SER A 124 17.55 5.68 18.95
C SER A 124 17.87 4.42 19.78
N ALA A 125 18.46 3.38 19.17
CA ALA A 125 18.91 2.17 19.85
C ALA A 125 20.33 2.28 20.43
N GLY A 126 21.14 3.26 19.98
CA GLY A 126 22.50 3.53 20.46
C GLY A 126 22.58 4.56 21.60
N GLY A 127 21.46 5.16 21.99
CA GLY A 127 21.36 6.13 23.09
C GLY A 127 21.22 5.46 24.46
N ALA A 128 22.22 4.69 24.85
CA ALA A 128 22.43 4.25 26.23
C ALA A 128 23.94 4.18 26.48
N ALA A 129 24.53 5.32 26.82
CA ALA A 129 25.87 5.46 27.35
C ALA A 129 25.81 6.41 28.55
#